data_AF-G3N884-F1
#
_entry.id   AF-G3N884-F1
#
_cell.length_a   1.000
_cell.length_b   1.000
_cell.length_c   1.000
_cell.angle_alpha   90.00
_cell.angle_beta   90.00
_cell.angle_gamma   90.00
#
_symmetry.space_group_name_H-M   'P 1'
#
loop_
_entity.id
_entity.type
_entity.pdbx_description
1 polymer ?
#
loop_
_entity_poly.entity_id
_entity_poly.type
_entity_poly.pdbx_seq_one_letter_code
_entity_poly.pdbx_strand_id
1 'polypeptide(L)'
;MCVLGKTEILYHLLCRCVLPAATGGLEVDVVFVDTDYSLDMLRLVSILESRLNADEAALRLCLSRLLVVHCSSSSQLVLTLHFLETSLSSRPGLALLLIDSISAFYWLDRCEGGASAIRQEEKLRKCLSLAVHNDYRITVFTTCHAIKKVYNGPSSCSVYDRPYLCRPWQRLVTHRLLCSRQETEQSRRQVFTVHCTSSCSRTKAYRSSSFCVTDGGVKFI
;
A
#
# COMPACT_ATOMS: atom_id res chain seq x y z
N MET A 1 -4.27 -15.62 5.25
CA MET A 1 -3.65 -14.55 4.44
C MET A 1 -4.15 -13.21 4.97
N CYS A 2 -3.25 -12.29 5.34
CA CYS A 2 -3.57 -11.02 6.01
C CYS A 2 -4.03 -9.90 5.07
N VAL A 3 -4.96 -10.18 4.14
CA VAL A 3 -5.40 -9.16 3.16
C VAL A 3 -6.05 -7.97 3.89
N LEU A 4 -6.98 -8.25 4.80
CA LEU A 4 -7.67 -7.24 5.62
C LEU A 4 -6.70 -6.31 6.39
N GLY A 5 -5.62 -6.88 6.96
CA GLY A 5 -4.68 -6.09 7.75
C GLY A 5 -3.85 -5.10 6.92
N LYS A 6 -3.63 -5.37 5.63
CA LYS A 6 -2.85 -4.46 4.76
C LYS A 6 -3.66 -3.22 4.37
N THR A 7 -4.89 -3.43 3.92
CA THR A 7 -5.79 -2.33 3.53
C THR A 7 -6.15 -1.46 4.73
N GLU A 8 -6.34 -2.03 5.93
CA GLU A 8 -6.56 -1.25 7.16
C GLU A 8 -5.35 -0.38 7.54
N ILE A 9 -4.11 -0.85 7.31
CA ILE A 9 -2.92 0.00 7.48
C ILE A 9 -2.92 1.14 6.46
N LEU A 10 -3.31 0.89 5.21
CA LEU A 10 -3.43 1.95 4.22
C LEU A 10 -4.48 3.00 4.64
N TYR A 11 -5.63 2.58 5.17
CA TYR A 11 -6.63 3.51 5.71
C TYR A 11 -6.07 4.32 6.87
N HIS A 12 -5.34 3.69 7.78
CA HIS A 12 -4.71 4.41 8.89
C HIS A 12 -3.71 5.47 8.39
N LEU A 13 -2.89 5.15 7.37
CA LEU A 13 -1.96 6.11 6.76
C LEU A 13 -2.71 7.23 6.05
N LEU A 14 -3.70 6.90 5.23
CA LEU A 14 -4.55 7.85 4.52
C LEU A 14 -5.20 8.83 5.49
N CYS A 15 -5.90 8.32 6.52
CA CYS A 15 -6.56 9.15 7.52
C CYS A 15 -5.58 10.11 8.18
N ARG A 16 -4.41 9.63 8.60
CA ARG A 16 -3.39 10.49 9.23
C ARG A 16 -2.88 11.58 8.28
N CYS A 17 -2.86 11.34 6.98
CA CYS A 17 -2.47 12.34 6.00
C CYS A 17 -3.55 13.42 5.77
N VAL A 18 -4.81 13.03 5.63
CA VAL A 18 -5.89 13.98 5.28
C VAL A 18 -6.44 14.76 6.48
N LEU A 19 -6.30 14.21 7.70
CA LEU A 19 -6.83 14.82 8.93
C LEU A 19 -6.15 16.16 9.26
N PRO A 20 -6.86 17.06 9.98
CA PRO A 20 -6.32 18.33 10.48
C PRO A 20 -5.08 18.16 11.37
N ALA A 21 -4.15 19.12 11.33
CA ALA A 21 -2.99 19.10 12.21
C ALA A 21 -3.38 19.14 13.70
N ALA A 22 -4.48 19.83 14.03
CA ALA A 22 -5.03 19.91 15.39
C ALA A 22 -5.45 18.53 15.97
N THR A 23 -5.79 17.56 15.12
CA THR A 23 -6.14 16.19 15.53
C THR A 23 -4.99 15.20 15.30
N GLY A 24 -3.78 15.71 15.03
CA GLY A 24 -2.58 14.90 14.79
C GLY A 24 -2.42 14.38 13.36
N GLY A 25 -3.17 14.96 12.41
CA GLY A 25 -2.99 14.71 10.98
C GLY A 25 -1.94 15.61 10.33
N LEU A 26 -1.85 15.57 8.99
CA LEU A 26 -0.85 16.30 8.20
C LEU A 26 -1.45 17.31 7.22
N GLU A 27 -2.76 17.27 6.96
CA GLU A 27 -3.46 18.13 6.00
C GLU A 27 -2.86 18.15 4.58
N VAL A 28 -2.42 16.98 4.12
CA VAL A 28 -1.85 16.80 2.78
C VAL A 28 -2.82 16.09 1.85
N ASP A 29 -2.66 16.33 0.54
CA ASP A 29 -3.42 15.62 -0.48
C ASP A 29 -2.87 14.20 -0.63
N VAL A 30 -3.78 13.26 -0.85
CA VAL A 30 -3.49 11.84 -0.99
C VAL A 30 -4.14 11.32 -2.27
N VAL A 31 -3.39 10.55 -3.06
CA VAL A 31 -3.94 9.79 -4.18
C VAL A 31 -3.98 8.32 -3.79
N PHE A 32 -5.15 7.70 -3.90
CA PHE A 32 -5.34 6.26 -3.70
C PHE A 32 -5.67 5.60 -5.03
N VAL A 33 -4.79 4.71 -5.49
CA VAL A 33 -4.99 3.89 -6.67
C VAL A 33 -5.42 2.50 -6.23
N ASP A 34 -6.68 2.18 -6.49
CA ASP A 34 -7.26 0.88 -6.20
C ASP A 34 -7.27 0.02 -7.46
N THR A 35 -6.59 -1.12 -7.41
CA THR A 35 -6.51 -2.07 -8.53
C THR A 35 -7.32 -3.34 -8.29
N ASP A 36 -7.67 -3.62 -7.04
CA ASP A 36 -8.37 -4.84 -6.63
C ASP A 36 -9.82 -4.57 -6.21
N TYR A 37 -10.29 -3.33 -6.33
CA TYR A 37 -11.61 -2.86 -5.87
C TYR A 37 -11.84 -3.20 -4.38
N SER A 38 -10.77 -3.16 -3.59
CA SER A 38 -10.77 -3.47 -2.16
C SER A 38 -11.13 -2.26 -1.30
N LEU A 39 -11.16 -1.06 -1.88
CA LEU A 39 -11.48 0.17 -1.17
C LEU A 39 -12.96 0.20 -0.80
N ASP A 40 -13.21 0.21 0.50
CA ASP A 40 -14.51 0.43 1.10
C ASP A 40 -14.57 1.88 1.61
N MET A 41 -15.23 2.74 0.85
CA MET A 41 -15.41 4.15 1.20
C MET A 41 -16.25 4.34 2.47
N LEU A 42 -17.20 3.45 2.77
CA LEU A 42 -18.01 3.54 3.99
C LEU A 42 -17.15 3.24 5.22
N ARG A 43 -16.29 2.22 5.11
CA ARG A 43 -15.29 1.91 6.14
C ARG A 43 -14.34 3.08 6.37
N LEU A 44 -13.84 3.70 5.30
CA LEU A 44 -12.96 4.87 5.40
C LEU A 44 -13.64 6.07 6.09
N VAL A 45 -14.87 6.39 5.67
CA VAL A 45 -15.67 7.48 6.25
C VAL A 45 -15.93 7.22 7.73
N SER A 46 -16.34 6.01 8.10
CA SER A 46 -16.56 5.63 9.50
C SER A 46 -15.30 5.82 10.37
N ILE A 47 -14.12 5.47 9.84
CA ILE A 47 -12.84 5.70 10.53
C ILE A 47 -12.58 7.21 10.70
N LEU A 48 -12.81 8.01 9.66
CA LEU A 48 -12.61 9.48 9.72
C LEU A 48 -13.59 10.15 10.69
N GLU A 49 -14.87 9.79 10.65
CA GLU A 49 -15.90 10.29 11.56
C GLU A 49 -15.56 10.01 13.02
N SER A 50 -15.10 8.78 13.32
CA SER A 50 -14.65 8.40 14.66
C SER A 50 -13.46 9.23 15.16
N ARG A 51 -12.62 9.75 14.26
CA ARG A 51 -11.45 10.59 14.62
C ARG A 51 -11.78 12.07 14.69
N LEU A 52 -12.83 12.50 13.98
CA LEU A 52 -13.30 13.89 13.91
C LEU A 52 -14.45 14.19 14.87
N ASN A 53 -14.86 13.22 15.70
CA ASN A 53 -16.02 13.34 16.60
C ASN A 53 -17.31 13.75 15.86
N ALA A 54 -17.53 13.19 14.66
CA ALA A 54 -18.69 13.46 13.79
C ALA A 54 -18.84 14.93 13.31
N ASP A 55 -17.74 15.69 13.19
CA ASP A 55 -17.75 16.98 12.50
C ASP A 55 -17.83 16.79 10.97
N GLU A 56 -19.03 16.99 10.41
CA GLU A 56 -19.28 16.87 8.96
C GLU A 56 -18.48 17.87 8.12
N ALA A 57 -18.24 19.09 8.61
CA ALA A 57 -17.52 20.09 7.85
C ALA A 57 -16.04 19.72 7.72
N ALA A 58 -15.44 19.28 8.83
CA ALA A 58 -14.08 18.74 8.83
C ALA A 58 -13.97 17.47 7.97
N LEU A 59 -14.97 16.59 8.00
CA LEU A 59 -14.99 15.38 7.18
C LEU A 59 -14.96 15.71 5.68
N ARG A 60 -15.81 16.64 5.23
CA ARG A 60 -15.84 17.08 3.82
C ARG A 60 -14.50 17.67 3.38
N LEU A 61 -13.87 18.46 4.24
CA LEU A 61 -12.52 18.99 3.97
C LEU A 61 -11.49 17.87 3.85
N CYS A 62 -11.50 16.88 4.74
CA CYS A 62 -10.60 15.73 4.66
C CYS A 62 -10.80 14.93 3.37
N LEU A 63 -12.06 14.67 2.98
CA LEU A 63 -12.37 13.94 1.76
C LEU A 63 -12.02 14.74 0.49
N SER A 64 -12.06 16.08 0.54
CA SER A 64 -11.66 16.92 -0.60
C SER A 64 -10.17 16.80 -0.97
N ARG A 65 -9.33 16.36 0.00
CA ARG A 65 -7.89 16.10 -0.17
C ARG A 65 -7.59 14.70 -0.72
N LEU A 66 -8.61 13.84 -0.84
CA LEU A 66 -8.48 12.47 -1.31
C LEU A 66 -8.90 12.35 -2.78
N LEU A 67 -7.98 11.90 -3.63
CA LEU A 67 -8.29 11.46 -4.99
C LEU A 67 -8.24 9.93 -5.07
N VAL A 68 -9.38 9.30 -5.36
CA VAL A 68 -9.46 7.85 -5.59
C VAL A 68 -9.48 7.57 -7.10
N VAL A 69 -8.63 6.65 -7.55
CA VAL A 69 -8.60 6.18 -8.94
C VAL A 69 -8.67 4.66 -8.97
N HIS A 70 -9.66 4.11 -9.66
CA HIS A 70 -9.78 2.67 -9.87
C HIS A 70 -9.13 2.27 -11.20
N CYS A 71 -8.24 1.28 -11.16
CA CYS A 71 -7.62 0.70 -12.35
C CYS A 71 -8.04 -0.75 -12.53
N SER A 72 -8.56 -1.12 -13.70
CA SER A 72 -8.99 -2.49 -14.02
C SER A 72 -7.95 -3.28 -14.84
N SER A 73 -6.88 -2.63 -15.29
CA SER A 73 -5.78 -3.26 -16.01
C SER A 73 -4.43 -2.62 -15.72
N SER A 74 -3.36 -3.37 -15.97
CA SER A 74 -1.97 -2.89 -15.90
C SER A 74 -1.71 -1.73 -16.87
N SER A 75 -2.32 -1.74 -18.05
CA SER A 75 -2.24 -0.63 -19.01
C SER A 75 -2.89 0.64 -18.46
N GLN A 76 -4.06 0.53 -17.83
CA GLN A 76 -4.72 1.68 -17.19
C GLN A 76 -3.88 2.22 -16.03
N LEU A 77 -3.27 1.33 -15.22
CA LEU A 77 -2.38 1.75 -14.14
C LEU A 77 -1.16 2.54 -14.67
N VAL A 78 -0.52 2.06 -15.75
CA VAL A 78 0.61 2.78 -16.39
C VAL A 78 0.17 4.17 -16.85
N LEU A 79 -0.97 4.28 -17.53
CA LEU A 79 -1.50 5.55 -18.01
C LEU A 79 -1.86 6.49 -16.85
N THR A 80 -2.49 5.98 -15.79
CA THR A 80 -2.79 6.74 -14.58
C THR A 80 -1.53 7.28 -13.93
N LEU A 81 -0.47 6.47 -13.79
CA LEU A 81 0.79 6.92 -13.21
C LEU A 81 1.47 8.00 -14.07
N HIS A 82 1.42 7.87 -15.39
CA HIS A 82 1.95 8.89 -16.30
C HIS A 82 1.16 10.20 -16.21
N PHE A 83 -0.18 10.12 -16.16
CA PHE A 83 -1.03 11.28 -15.95
C PHE A 83 -0.76 11.95 -14.59
N LEU A 84 -0.63 11.14 -13.54
CA LEU A 84 -0.31 11.64 -12.21
C LEU A 84 1.02 12.37 -12.24
N GLU A 85 2.09 11.78 -12.77
CA GLU A 85 3.41 12.40 -12.92
C GLU A 85 3.34 13.80 -13.54
N THR A 86 2.60 13.95 -14.65
CA THR A 86 2.41 15.27 -15.28
C THR A 86 1.60 16.23 -14.41
N SER A 87 0.67 15.72 -13.60
CA SER A 87 -0.18 16.50 -12.71
C SER A 87 0.49 16.84 -11.37
N LEU A 88 1.52 16.11 -10.93
CA LEU A 88 2.22 16.33 -9.65
C LEU A 88 2.81 17.74 -9.58
N SER A 89 3.36 18.22 -10.71
CA SER A 89 3.89 19.59 -10.83
C SER A 89 2.84 20.68 -10.52
N SER A 90 1.55 20.39 -10.75
CA SER A 90 0.46 21.33 -10.50
C SER A 90 -0.15 21.23 -9.09
N ARG A 91 0.27 20.23 -8.28
CA ARG A 91 -0.29 19.92 -6.97
C ARG A 91 0.79 19.87 -5.89
N PRO A 92 1.26 21.02 -5.38
CA PRO A 92 2.28 21.05 -4.34
C PRO A 92 1.81 20.46 -3.00
N GLY A 93 0.49 20.32 -2.78
CA GLY A 93 -0.09 19.71 -1.58
C GLY A 93 -0.07 18.18 -1.55
N LEU A 94 0.21 17.53 -2.69
CA LEU A 94 0.26 16.07 -2.77
C LEU A 94 1.55 15.53 -2.16
N ALA A 95 1.40 14.75 -1.10
CA ALA A 95 2.54 14.17 -0.37
C ALA A 95 2.53 12.63 -0.32
N LEU A 96 1.39 11.98 -0.62
CA LEU A 96 1.24 10.54 -0.49
C LEU A 96 0.51 9.92 -1.70
N LEU A 97 1.13 8.90 -2.30
CA LEU A 97 0.51 8.02 -3.30
C LEU A 97 0.38 6.60 -2.72
N LEU A 98 -0.84 6.11 -2.62
CA LEU A 98 -1.17 4.75 -2.17
C LEU A 98 -1.56 3.89 -3.37
N ILE A 99 -1.05 2.67 -3.48
CA ILE A 99 -1.43 1.69 -4.51
C ILE A 99 -1.80 0.36 -3.85
N ASP A 100 -3.08 -0.01 -3.91
CA ASP A 100 -3.60 -1.29 -3.40
C ASP A 100 -4.17 -2.13 -4.55
N SER A 101 -3.47 -3.10 -5.13
CA SER A 101 -2.10 -3.54 -4.93
C SER A 101 -1.28 -3.47 -6.24
N ILE A 102 0.03 -3.21 -6.16
CA ILE A 102 0.89 -3.17 -7.37
C ILE A 102 0.98 -4.53 -8.08
N SER A 103 0.57 -5.60 -7.40
CA SER A 103 0.62 -6.99 -7.86
C SER A 103 -0.69 -7.53 -8.42
N ALA A 104 -1.77 -6.73 -8.46
CA ALA A 104 -3.08 -7.19 -8.90
C ALA A 104 -3.04 -7.86 -10.28
N PHE A 105 -2.34 -7.23 -11.22
CA PHE A 105 -2.26 -7.70 -12.61
C PHE A 105 -1.14 -8.69 -12.88
N TYR A 106 -0.40 -9.14 -11.85
CA TYR A 106 0.81 -9.94 -12.00
C TYR A 106 0.60 -11.20 -12.86
N TRP A 107 -0.48 -11.95 -12.59
CA TRP A 107 -0.76 -13.19 -13.32
C TRP A 107 -1.28 -12.92 -14.73
N LEU A 108 -2.06 -11.86 -14.93
CA LEU A 108 -2.58 -11.47 -16.24
C LEU A 108 -1.44 -11.07 -17.18
N ASP A 109 -0.55 -10.18 -16.72
CA ASP A 109 0.60 -9.73 -17.51
C ASP A 109 1.57 -10.88 -17.83
N ARG A 110 1.70 -11.85 -16.91
CA ARG A 110 2.48 -13.08 -17.11
C ARG A 110 1.91 -13.96 -18.21
N CYS A 111 0.60 -14.15 -18.24
CA CYS A 111 -0.07 -14.92 -19.29
C CYS A 111 0.07 -14.23 -20.66
N GLU A 112 -0.04 -12.91 -20.70
CA GLU A 112 0.09 -12.12 -21.93
C GLU A 112 1.53 -12.12 -22.49
N GLY A 113 2.54 -12.12 -21.61
CA GLY A 113 3.96 -12.09 -22.02
C GLY A 113 4.51 -13.39 -22.63
N GLY A 114 3.75 -14.49 -22.60
CA GLY A 114 4.16 -15.79 -23.13
C GLY A 114 5.45 -16.31 -22.50
N ALA A 115 6.38 -16.83 -23.31
CA ALA A 115 7.65 -17.38 -22.83
C ALA A 115 8.71 -16.32 -22.44
N SER A 116 8.49 -15.03 -22.77
CA SER A 116 9.48 -13.99 -22.53
C SER A 116 9.28 -13.31 -21.18
N ALA A 117 10.18 -13.57 -20.23
CA ALA A 117 10.21 -12.90 -18.93
C ALA A 117 10.31 -11.36 -19.05
N ILE A 118 10.86 -10.85 -20.17
CA ILE A 118 10.91 -9.40 -20.42
C ILE A 118 9.50 -8.87 -20.67
N ARG A 119 8.74 -9.51 -21.56
CA ARG A 119 7.37 -9.11 -21.90
C ARG A 119 6.41 -9.28 -20.72
N GLN A 120 6.55 -10.38 -19.97
CA GLN A 120 5.74 -10.65 -18.77
C GLN A 120 5.86 -9.54 -17.71
N GLU A 121 7.00 -8.86 -17.65
CA GLU A 121 7.28 -7.82 -16.65
C GLU A 121 7.29 -6.41 -17.27
N GLU A 122 6.95 -6.25 -18.54
CA GLU A 122 7.09 -4.99 -19.27
C GLU A 122 6.25 -3.88 -18.65
N LYS A 123 4.97 -4.13 -18.40
CA LYS A 123 4.04 -3.15 -17.84
C LYS A 123 4.43 -2.75 -16.42
N LEU A 124 4.79 -3.72 -15.58
CA LEU A 124 5.33 -3.45 -14.25
C LEU A 124 6.62 -2.61 -14.31
N ARG A 125 7.54 -2.88 -15.25
CA ARG A 125 8.75 -2.06 -15.42
C ARG A 125 8.42 -0.63 -15.84
N LYS A 126 7.40 -0.44 -16.69
CA LYS A 126 6.91 0.91 -17.04
C LYS A 126 6.39 1.64 -15.81
N CYS A 127 5.51 1.02 -15.01
CA CYS A 127 5.04 1.61 -13.73
C CYS A 127 6.22 2.02 -12.82
N LEU A 128 7.25 1.18 -12.75
CA LEU A 128 8.41 1.42 -11.90
C LEU A 128 9.31 2.54 -12.40
N SER A 129 9.49 2.65 -13.72
CA SER A 129 10.33 3.70 -14.29
C SER A 129 9.82 5.11 -13.95
N LEU A 130 8.49 5.27 -13.90
CA LEU A 130 7.82 6.51 -13.50
C LEU A 130 8.02 6.79 -12.02
N ALA A 131 7.93 5.76 -11.17
CA ALA A 131 8.17 5.90 -9.73
C ALA A 131 9.63 6.26 -9.39
N VAL A 132 10.60 5.84 -10.22
CA VAL A 132 12.04 6.13 -10.04
C VAL A 132 12.42 7.54 -10.50
N HIS A 133 11.77 8.07 -11.53
CA HIS A 133 12.09 9.38 -12.12
C HIS A 133 11.52 10.59 -11.37
N ASN A 134 10.78 10.36 -10.28
CA ASN A 134 10.17 11.44 -9.53
C ASN A 134 11.17 12.13 -8.60
N ASP A 135 11.62 13.33 -8.99
CA ASP A 135 12.30 14.31 -8.10
C ASP A 135 11.33 14.97 -7.09
N TYR A 136 10.05 14.61 -7.15
CA TYR A 136 9.02 15.14 -6.26
C TYR A 136 9.14 14.54 -4.86
N ARG A 137 8.88 15.36 -3.82
CA ARG A 137 8.87 14.95 -2.41
C ARG A 137 7.64 14.12 -2.03
N ILE A 138 7.21 13.20 -2.90
CA ILE A 138 6.02 12.37 -2.69
C ILE A 138 6.44 11.01 -2.15
N THR A 139 5.76 10.57 -1.09
CA THR A 139 5.94 9.24 -0.53
C THR A 139 5.02 8.26 -1.24
N VAL A 140 5.55 7.15 -1.73
CA VAL A 140 4.75 6.09 -2.37
C VAL A 140 4.66 4.88 -1.44
N PHE A 141 3.45 4.45 -1.14
CA PHE A 141 3.16 3.21 -0.42
C PHE A 141 2.37 2.27 -1.30
N THR A 142 2.80 1.02 -1.36
CA THR A 142 2.16 0.00 -2.19
C THR A 142 1.97 -1.28 -1.40
N THR A 143 0.85 -1.96 -1.60
CA THR A 143 0.68 -3.34 -1.12
C THR A 143 1.07 -4.33 -2.21
N CYS A 144 1.43 -5.54 -1.79
CA CYS A 144 1.59 -6.67 -2.69
C CYS A 144 0.88 -7.90 -2.11
N HIS A 145 0.25 -8.68 -2.96
CA HIS A 145 -0.28 -10.00 -2.62
C HIS A 145 0.84 -10.93 -2.19
N ALA A 146 0.56 -11.80 -1.22
CA ALA A 146 1.51 -12.83 -0.83
C ALA A 146 1.35 -14.03 -1.77
N ILE A 147 2.36 -14.34 -2.56
CA ILE A 147 2.36 -15.53 -3.41
C ILE A 147 3.17 -16.63 -2.72
N LYS A 148 2.49 -17.72 -2.35
CA LYS A 148 3.17 -18.90 -1.80
C LYS A 148 3.82 -19.65 -2.96
N LYS A 149 5.15 -19.70 -3.00
CA LYS A 149 5.85 -20.61 -3.91
C LYS A 149 5.80 -22.02 -3.30
N VAL A 150 5.08 -22.92 -3.95
CA VAL A 150 5.14 -24.35 -3.63
C VAL A 150 6.46 -24.87 -4.20
N TYR A 151 7.47 -25.06 -3.35
CA TYR A 151 8.69 -25.76 -3.72
C TYR A 151 8.56 -27.22 -3.28
N ASN A 152 8.72 -28.16 -4.22
CA ASN A 152 8.91 -29.59 -3.92
C ASN A 152 10.38 -29.83 -3.53
N GLY A 153 10.83 -29.32 -2.39
CA GLY A 153 12.19 -29.53 -1.88
C GLY A 153 12.31 -29.30 -0.38
N PRO A 154 13.20 -30.01 0.33
CA PRO A 154 13.37 -29.87 1.77
C PRO A 154 14.25 -28.66 2.05
N SER A 155 13.67 -27.54 2.47
CA SER A 155 14.46 -26.43 3.01
C SER A 155 13.71 -25.65 4.08
N SER A 156 14.30 -25.70 5.28
CA SER A 156 13.91 -25.13 6.57
C SER A 156 14.08 -23.60 6.68
N CYS A 157 13.87 -22.86 5.60
CA CYS A 157 13.91 -21.38 5.61
C CYS A 157 12.55 -20.82 5.20
N SER A 158 12.02 -19.85 5.95
CA SER A 158 10.67 -19.28 5.82
C SER A 158 10.25 -19.07 4.37
N VAL A 159 9.34 -19.94 3.90
CA VAL A 159 8.85 -20.09 2.51
C VAL A 159 8.21 -18.81 1.94
N TYR A 160 7.99 -17.79 2.77
CA TYR A 160 7.33 -16.53 2.43
C TYR A 160 8.27 -15.38 2.03
N ASP A 161 9.59 -15.57 2.11
CA ASP A 161 10.54 -14.44 2.10
C ASP A 161 11.19 -14.11 0.76
N ARG A 162 10.90 -14.86 -0.32
CA ARG A 162 11.44 -14.52 -1.65
C ARG A 162 10.52 -13.54 -2.39
N PRO A 163 11.00 -12.32 -2.72
CA PRO A 163 10.25 -11.41 -3.56
C PRO A 163 10.01 -12.05 -4.94
N TYR A 164 8.74 -12.12 -5.35
CA TYR A 164 8.32 -12.70 -6.64
C TYR A 164 8.21 -11.65 -7.76
N LEU A 165 8.22 -10.37 -7.39
CA LEU A 165 8.26 -9.23 -8.31
C LEU A 165 9.67 -9.03 -8.86
N CYS A 166 9.75 -8.33 -9.99
CA CYS A 166 10.95 -8.16 -10.79
C CYS A 166 12.13 -7.51 -10.02
N ARG A 167 13.37 -7.70 -10.47
CA ARG A 167 14.55 -7.07 -9.82
C ARG A 167 14.48 -5.54 -9.73
N PRO A 168 13.98 -4.80 -10.75
CA PRO A 168 13.78 -3.36 -10.64
C PRO A 168 12.89 -2.96 -9.47
N TRP A 169 11.79 -3.68 -9.23
CA TRP A 169 10.93 -3.47 -8.06
C TRP A 169 11.74 -3.59 -6.76
N GLN A 170 12.51 -4.67 -6.65
CA GLN A 170 13.27 -4.96 -5.44
C GLN A 170 14.31 -3.89 -5.11
N ARG A 171 14.87 -3.22 -6.14
CA ARG A 171 15.83 -2.11 -6.00
C ARG A 171 15.17 -0.79 -5.63
N LEU A 172 13.94 -0.54 -6.12
CA LEU A 172 13.18 0.67 -5.80
C LEU A 172 12.69 0.68 -4.35
N VAL A 173 12.35 -0.49 -3.80
CA VAL A 173 11.76 -0.58 -2.46
C VAL A 173 12.78 -0.23 -1.38
N THR A 174 12.55 0.88 -0.68
CA THR A 174 13.41 1.34 0.43
C THR A 174 13.06 0.64 1.74
N HIS A 175 11.76 0.48 2.02
CA HIS A 175 11.21 -0.11 3.23
C HIS A 175 10.20 -1.19 2.90
N ARG A 176 10.27 -2.34 3.58
CA ARG A 176 9.31 -3.44 3.44
C ARG A 176 8.61 -3.69 4.77
N LEU A 177 7.29 -3.64 4.74
CA LEU A 177 6.43 -3.99 5.85
C LEU A 177 5.80 -5.37 5.60
N LEU A 178 6.17 -6.36 6.42
CA LEU A 178 5.62 -7.70 6.38
C LEU A 178 4.55 -7.83 7.46
N CYS A 179 3.29 -7.99 7.03
CA CYS A 179 2.16 -8.16 7.94
C CYS A 179 1.86 -9.64 8.15
N SER A 180 1.93 -10.11 9.40
CA SER A 180 1.52 -11.43 9.84
C SER A 180 0.30 -11.31 10.75
N ARG A 181 -0.54 -12.35 10.79
CA ARG A 181 -1.69 -12.44 11.70
C ARG A 181 -1.27 -13.38 12.81
N GLN A 182 -1.40 -12.93 14.05
CA GLN A 182 -1.19 -13.77 15.22
C GLN A 182 -2.52 -14.44 15.56
N GLU A 183 -2.52 -15.77 15.62
CA GLU A 183 -3.65 -16.53 16.10
C GLU A 183 -3.43 -16.78 17.60
N THR A 184 -4.06 -15.96 18.45
CA THR A 184 -4.14 -16.21 19.88
C THR A 184 -5.41 -16.98 20.19
N GLU A 185 -5.28 -18.21 20.70
CA GLU A 185 -6.39 -19.12 21.00
C GLU A 185 -7.40 -18.57 22.03
N GLN A 186 -7.05 -17.52 22.77
CA GLN A 186 -7.83 -16.98 23.90
C GLN A 186 -8.49 -15.62 23.66
N SER A 187 -8.33 -15.01 22.47
CA SER A 187 -8.87 -13.66 22.19
C SER A 187 -9.67 -13.63 20.88
N ARG A 188 -10.92 -13.16 20.94
CA ARG A 188 -11.72 -12.83 19.74
C ARG A 188 -11.14 -11.68 18.90
N ARG A 189 -10.11 -10.97 19.38
CA ARG A 189 -9.48 -9.86 18.66
C ARG A 189 -8.38 -10.38 17.75
N GLN A 190 -8.50 -10.08 16.46
CA GLN A 190 -7.46 -10.34 15.47
C GLN A 190 -6.30 -9.37 15.71
N VAL A 191 -5.16 -9.91 16.15
CA VAL A 191 -3.91 -9.15 16.32
C VAL A 191 -3.03 -9.39 15.10
N PHE A 192 -2.49 -8.31 14.56
CA PHE A 192 -1.58 -8.31 13.43
C PHE A 192 -0.23 -7.78 13.88
N THR A 193 0.85 -8.37 13.38
CA THR A 193 2.21 -7.89 13.62
C THR A 193 2.81 -7.44 12.30
N VAL A 194 3.39 -6.24 12.31
CA VAL A 194 4.12 -5.66 11.17
C VAL A 194 5.60 -5.70 11.47
N HIS A 195 6.35 -6.36 10.60
CA HIS A 195 7.81 -6.35 10.63
C HIS A 195 8.33 -5.41 9.56
N CYS A 196 9.06 -4.39 9.97
CA CYS A 196 9.72 -3.46 9.06
C CYS A 196 11.16 -3.91 8.82
N THR A 197 11.51 -4.04 7.54
CA THR A 197 12.88 -4.23 7.09
C THR A 197 13.26 -3.04 6.20
N SER A 198 14.29 -2.30 6.62
CA SER A 198 14.85 -1.21 5.83
C SER A 198 16.12 -1.68 5.13
N SER A 199 16.27 -1.27 3.87
CA SER A 199 17.43 -1.61 3.05
C SER A 199 18.62 -0.65 3.29
N CYS A 200 18.43 0.41 4.08
CA CYS A 200 19.33 1.57 4.17
C CYS A 200 20.26 1.61 5.40
N SER A 201 20.12 0.73 6.39
CA SER A 201 20.98 0.75 7.59
C SER A 201 21.96 -0.42 7.63
N ARG A 202 23.26 -0.10 7.84
CA ARG A 202 24.35 -1.09 8.07
C ARG A 202 24.10 -1.99 9.28
N THR A 203 23.19 -1.60 10.15
CA THR A 203 22.57 -2.44 11.19
C THR A 203 21.20 -2.87 10.68
N LYS A 204 20.89 -4.17 10.64
CA LYS A 204 19.52 -4.63 10.37
C LYS A 204 18.61 -4.13 11.50
N ALA A 205 18.03 -2.94 11.36
CA ALA A 205 17.10 -2.38 12.31
C ALA A 205 15.77 -3.12 12.15
N TYR A 206 15.66 -4.27 12.81
CA TYR A 206 14.44 -5.04 12.89
C TYR A 206 13.49 -4.35 13.86
N ARG A 207 12.45 -3.69 13.32
CA ARG A 207 11.37 -3.11 14.12
C ARG A 207 10.10 -3.92 13.88
N SER A 208 9.51 -4.41 14.97
CA SER A 208 8.22 -5.08 14.95
C SER A 208 7.23 -4.30 15.80
N SER A 209 6.02 -4.12 15.30
CA SER A 209 4.92 -3.52 16.03
C SER A 209 3.66 -4.35 15.84
N SER A 210 2.86 -4.48 16.89
CA SER A 210 1.60 -5.19 16.84
C SER A 210 0.44 -4.20 16.84
N PHE A 211 -0.66 -4.55 16.18
CA PHE A 211 -1.87 -3.74 16.13
C PHE A 211 -3.11 -4.62 16.07
N CYS A 212 -4.24 -4.05 16.47
CA CYS A 212 -5.55 -4.63 16.24
C CYS A 212 -6.40 -3.70 15.36
N VAL A 213 -7.32 -4.30 14.62
CA VAL A 213 -8.32 -3.58 13.83
C VAL A 213 -9.56 -3.40 14.70
N THR A 214 -10.00 -2.16 14.86
CA THR A 214 -11.22 -1.78 15.59
C THR A 214 -12.14 -0.97 14.68
N ASP A 215 -13.33 -0.59 15.14
CA ASP A 215 -14.25 0.22 14.35
C ASP A 215 -13.68 1.60 13.97
N GLY A 216 -12.86 2.20 14.86
CA GLY A 216 -12.11 3.44 14.60
C GLY A 216 -10.77 3.24 13.85
N GLY A 217 -10.60 2.10 13.17
CA GLY A 217 -9.43 1.74 12.37
C GLY A 217 -8.34 1.02 13.16
N VAL A 218 -7.08 1.22 12.75
CA VAL A 218 -5.91 0.55 13.37
C VAL A 218 -5.58 1.16 14.73
N LYS A 219 -5.38 0.29 15.73
CA LYS A 219 -4.84 0.64 17.06
C LYS A 219 -3.58 -0.17 17.35
N PHE A 220 -2.46 0.53 17.50
CA PHE A 220 -1.18 -0.09 17.89
C PHE A 220 -1.18 -0.52 19.36
N ILE A 221 -0.46 -1.60 19.65
CA ILE A 221 -0.30 -2.23 20.97
C ILE A 221 1.15 -2.08 21.41
#